data_AF-A0A1F6D1W9-F1
#
_entry.id   AF-A0A1F6D1W9-F1
#
_cell.length_a   1.000
_cell.length_b   1.000
_cell.length_c   1.000
_cell.angle_alpha   90.00
_cell.angle_beta   90.00
_cell.angle_gamma   90.00
#
_symmetry.space_group_name_H-M   'P 1'
#
loop_
_entity.id
_entity.type
_entity.pdbx_description
1 polymer ?
#
loop_
_entity_poly.entity_id
_entity_poly.type
_entity_poly.pdbx_seq_one_letter_code
_entity_poly.pdbx_strand_id
1 'polypeptide(L)'
;MNHIVHRLTIVGLFLAAVTLADAQEAKRITILYDAFGAPSALRKDWGFASLVEYGGKRILFDTGNNAGIFEHNVGQLGIDLTRLDAVVISHRHGDHTSGLSYLLGVNSNECVRFHRHI
;
A
#
# COMPACT_ATOMS: atom_id res chain seq x y z
N MET A 1 62.59 6.99 -34.72
CA MET A 1 61.37 7.39 -35.45
C MET A 1 60.22 6.57 -34.87
N ASN A 2 59.48 7.09 -33.88
CA ASN A 2 58.27 7.94 -34.04
C ASN A 2 57.05 7.03 -34.36
N HIS A 3 55.94 6.87 -33.63
CA HIS A 3 55.26 7.51 -32.48
C HIS A 3 54.33 6.44 -31.83
N ILE A 4 54.22 6.26 -30.51
CA ILE A 4 53.20 6.79 -29.56
C ILE A 4 51.79 7.05 -30.17
N VAL A 5 50.76 6.62 -29.41
CA VAL A 5 49.30 6.91 -29.39
C VAL A 5 48.40 5.92 -30.16
N HIS A 6 47.39 5.26 -29.58
CA HIS A 6 46.38 5.76 -28.65
C HIS A 6 45.93 4.72 -27.61
N ARG A 7 45.97 5.13 -26.33
CA ARG A 7 45.05 4.64 -25.30
C ARG A 7 43.69 5.27 -25.60
N LEU A 8 42.65 4.48 -25.83
CA LEU A 8 41.28 4.96 -25.72
C LEU A 8 40.67 4.42 -24.42
N THR A 9 40.66 5.32 -23.46
CA THR A 9 40.06 5.25 -22.15
C THR A 9 38.58 4.83 -22.24
N ILE A 10 38.23 3.65 -21.73
CA ILE A 10 36.83 3.34 -21.38
C ILE A 10 36.53 4.09 -20.08
N VAL A 11 36.16 5.35 -20.20
CA VAL A 11 35.53 6.14 -19.14
C VAL A 11 34.10 6.40 -19.57
N GLY A 12 33.16 6.05 -18.71
CA GLY A 12 31.81 6.61 -18.77
C GLY A 12 30.69 5.66 -19.16
N LEU A 13 30.52 4.53 -18.48
CA LEU A 13 29.20 3.86 -18.43
C LEU A 13 28.92 3.16 -17.09
N PHE A 14 29.37 3.74 -15.99
CA PHE A 14 29.11 3.22 -14.65
C PHE A 14 28.56 4.28 -13.67
N LEU A 15 28.06 5.41 -14.18
CA LEU A 15 27.57 6.50 -13.33
C LEU A 15 26.04 6.69 -13.34
N ALA A 16 25.29 5.89 -14.11
CA ALA A 16 23.83 5.99 -14.18
C ALA A 16 23.08 4.92 -13.35
N ALA A 17 23.79 3.94 -12.78
CA ALA A 17 23.17 2.81 -12.07
C ALA A 17 22.93 3.06 -10.57
N VAL A 18 23.32 4.21 -10.02
CA VAL A 18 23.34 4.45 -8.56
C VAL A 18 22.23 5.40 -8.08
N THR A 19 21.32 5.85 -8.96
CA THR A 19 20.25 6.80 -8.57
C THR A 19 18.87 6.18 -8.39
N LEU A 20 18.70 4.86 -8.50
CA LEU A 20 17.41 4.19 -8.33
C LEU A 20 17.26 3.45 -6.99
N ALA A 21 18.34 3.24 -6.25
CA ALA A 21 18.32 2.43 -5.02
C ALA A 21 17.83 3.20 -3.78
N ASP A 22 17.62 4.51 -3.88
CA ASP A 22 17.36 5.37 -2.71
C ASP A 22 16.19 6.34 -2.92
N ALA A 23 15.22 5.97 -3.74
CA ALA A 23 13.90 6.59 -3.64
C ALA A 23 13.34 6.20 -2.27
N GLN A 24 13.46 7.12 -1.30
CA GLN A 24 13.01 6.93 0.08
C GLN A 24 11.64 6.26 0.10
N GLU A 25 11.60 5.02 0.57
CA GLU A 25 10.36 4.24 0.66
C GLU A 25 9.27 5.04 1.37
N ALA A 26 8.08 5.06 0.79
CA ALA A 26 6.94 5.76 1.38
C ALA A 26 6.67 5.21 2.78
N LYS A 27 6.76 6.08 3.79
CA LYS A 27 6.33 5.83 5.17
C LYS A 27 5.03 6.60 5.36
N ARG A 28 3.91 5.94 5.11
CA ARG A 28 2.59 6.58 5.06
C ARG A 28 1.53 5.67 5.66
N ILE A 29 0.62 6.28 6.41
CA ILE A 29 -0.63 5.66 6.81
C ILE A 29 -1.74 6.47 6.17
N THR A 30 -2.61 5.82 5.41
CA THR A 30 -3.78 6.44 4.79
C THR A 30 -5.03 5.85 5.41
N ILE A 31 -5.85 6.71 6.03
CA ILE A 31 -7.13 6.29 6.58
C ILE A 31 -8.13 6.11 5.44
N LEU A 32 -8.64 4.89 5.32
CA LEU A 32 -9.59 4.49 4.28
C LEU A 32 -11.03 4.52 4.79
N TYR A 33 -11.22 4.36 6.10
CA TYR A 33 -12.52 4.27 6.74
C TYR A 33 -12.39 4.72 8.19
N ASP A 34 -13.21 5.68 8.59
CA ASP A 34 -13.33 6.17 9.96
C ASP A 34 -14.71 6.84 10.11
N ALA A 35 -15.22 6.86 11.33
CA ALA A 35 -16.43 7.60 11.69
C ALA A 35 -16.18 9.12 11.70
N PHE A 36 -14.92 9.53 11.89
CA PHE A 36 -14.53 10.92 12.11
C PHE A 36 -13.56 11.42 11.04
N GLY A 37 -13.42 12.75 10.97
CA GLY A 37 -12.44 13.40 10.10
C GLY A 37 -12.96 14.72 9.51
N ALA A 38 -12.08 15.43 8.80
CA ALA A 38 -12.45 16.63 8.06
C ALA A 38 -13.42 16.29 6.90
N PRO A 39 -14.17 17.27 6.35
CA PRO A 39 -14.91 17.09 5.11
C PRO A 39 -13.99 16.64 3.97
N SER A 40 -14.41 15.62 3.22
CA SER A 40 -13.66 15.08 2.08
C SER A 40 -14.61 14.36 1.11
N ALA A 41 -14.07 13.84 0.01
CA ALA A 41 -14.81 12.95 -0.90
C ALA A 41 -15.01 11.53 -0.36
N LEU A 42 -14.40 11.20 0.79
CA LEU A 42 -14.55 9.91 1.44
C LEU A 42 -15.84 9.87 2.25
N ARG A 43 -16.51 8.73 2.20
CA ARG A 43 -17.69 8.42 2.99
C ARG A 43 -17.25 7.93 4.37
N LYS A 44 -17.90 8.47 5.41
CA LYS A 44 -17.67 8.11 6.81
C LYS A 44 -18.78 7.20 7.29
N ASP A 45 -18.44 6.27 8.17
CA ASP A 45 -19.35 5.39 8.89
C ASP A 45 -18.59 4.78 10.09
N TRP A 46 -19.31 4.18 11.03
CA TRP A 46 -18.71 3.50 12.17
C TRP A 46 -17.73 2.40 11.69
N GLY A 47 -16.57 2.27 12.35
CA GLY A 47 -15.54 1.29 12.02
C GLY A 47 -14.22 1.90 11.57
N PHE A 48 -13.28 1.04 11.17
CA PHE A 48 -11.93 1.47 10.84
C PHE A 48 -11.32 0.67 9.69
N ALA A 49 -10.53 1.36 8.86
CA ALA A 49 -9.62 0.75 7.92
C ALA A 49 -8.49 1.72 7.55
N SER A 50 -7.28 1.20 7.34
CA SER A 50 -6.15 2.00 6.86
C SER A 50 -5.24 1.19 5.94
N LEU A 51 -4.56 1.90 5.03
CA LEU A 51 -3.43 1.36 4.28
C LEU A 51 -2.14 1.86 4.92
N VAL A 52 -1.29 0.92 5.34
CA VAL A 52 0.04 1.19 5.87
C VAL A 52 1.07 0.88 4.80
N GLU A 53 1.86 1.88 4.44
CA GLU A 53 2.98 1.76 3.51
C GLU A 53 4.26 2.04 4.29
N TYR A 54 5.13 1.04 4.41
CA TYR A 54 6.38 1.12 5.15
C TYR A 54 7.33 -0.01 4.73
N GLY A 55 8.62 0.27 4.56
CA GLY A 55 9.57 -0.80 4.24
C GLY A 55 9.30 -1.48 2.89
N GLY A 56 8.63 -0.77 1.96
CA GLY A 56 8.25 -1.29 0.65
C GLY A 56 7.08 -2.24 0.69
N LYS A 57 6.47 -2.39 1.87
CA LYS A 57 5.31 -3.22 2.13
C LYS A 57 4.04 -2.39 2.13
N ARG A 58 2.97 -2.99 1.60
CA ARG A 58 1.61 -2.44 1.62
C ARG A 58 0.72 -3.36 2.44
N ILE A 59 0.35 -2.89 3.62
CA ILE A 59 -0.43 -3.66 4.59
C ILE A 59 -1.80 -3.00 4.72
N LEU A 60 -2.86 -3.74 4.40
CA LEU A 60 -4.22 -3.31 4.71
C LEU A 60 -4.54 -3.69 6.15
N PHE A 61 -4.93 -2.73 6.97
CA PHE A 61 -5.33 -2.93 8.35
C PHE A 61 -6.83 -2.64 8.51
N ASP A 62 -7.61 -3.67 8.85
CA ASP A 62 -9.08 -3.67 8.88
C ASP A 62 -9.75 -3.25 7.56
N THR A 63 -11.08 -3.31 7.50
CA THR A 63 -11.87 -3.12 6.28
C THR A 63 -13.20 -2.38 6.50
N GLY A 64 -13.41 -1.80 7.68
CA GLY A 64 -14.61 -1.03 8.00
C GLY A 64 -15.89 -1.88 8.10
N ASN A 65 -17.02 -1.18 8.31
CA ASN A 65 -18.33 -1.76 8.59
C ASN A 65 -19.20 -2.04 7.35
N ASN A 66 -18.95 -1.36 6.24
CA ASN A 66 -19.74 -1.51 5.02
C ASN A 66 -18.83 -1.66 3.80
N ALA A 67 -19.00 -2.77 3.08
CA ALA A 67 -18.16 -3.10 1.92
C ALA A 67 -18.26 -2.06 0.78
N GLY A 68 -19.46 -1.51 0.52
CA GLY A 68 -19.64 -0.51 -0.54
C GLY A 68 -19.08 0.86 -0.18
N ILE A 69 -19.05 1.23 1.11
CA ILE A 69 -18.36 2.44 1.57
C ILE A 69 -16.84 2.25 1.45
N PHE A 70 -16.34 1.08 1.86
CA PHE A 70 -14.92 0.73 1.73
C PHE A 70 -14.46 0.74 0.27
N GLU A 71 -15.21 0.07 -0.63
CA GLU A 71 -14.99 0.10 -2.08
C GLU A 71 -14.96 1.52 -2.63
N HIS A 72 -15.96 2.35 -2.30
CA HIS A 72 -16.02 3.74 -2.73
C HIS A 72 -14.78 4.51 -2.31
N ASN A 73 -14.37 4.42 -1.04
CA ASN A 73 -13.22 5.16 -0.51
C ASN A 73 -11.90 4.72 -1.15
N VAL A 74 -11.69 3.40 -1.31
CA VAL A 74 -10.53 2.84 -2.01
C VAL A 74 -10.46 3.36 -3.45
N GLY A 75 -11.60 3.34 -4.16
CA GLY A 75 -11.71 3.86 -5.53
C GLY A 75 -11.45 5.36 -5.62
N GLN A 76 -11.99 6.17 -4.70
CA GLN A 76 -11.75 7.62 -4.66
C GLN A 76 -10.28 7.98 -4.46
N LEU A 77 -9.53 7.14 -3.73
CA LEU A 77 -8.10 7.35 -3.48
C LEU A 77 -7.20 6.71 -4.55
N GLY A 78 -7.77 6.00 -5.53
CA GLY A 78 -7.01 5.28 -6.56
C GLY A 78 -6.11 4.18 -5.98
N ILE A 79 -6.52 3.55 -4.88
CA ILE A 79 -5.73 2.52 -4.21
C ILE A 79 -5.95 1.17 -4.88
N ASP A 80 -4.85 0.60 -5.38
CA ASP A 80 -4.82 -0.76 -5.90
C ASP A 80 -4.61 -1.78 -4.78
N LEU A 81 -5.67 -2.55 -4.47
CA LEU A 81 -5.67 -3.61 -3.46
C LEU A 81 -5.09 -4.93 -3.96
N THR A 82 -4.77 -5.08 -5.25
CA THR A 82 -4.15 -6.29 -5.81
C THR A 82 -2.65 -6.41 -5.48
N ARG A 83 -2.07 -5.35 -4.92
CA ARG A 83 -0.65 -5.20 -4.61
C ARG A 83 -0.39 -5.16 -3.10
N LEU A 84 -1.23 -5.82 -2.32
CA LEU A 84 -1.01 -5.93 -0.88
C LEU A 84 0.08 -6.98 -0.62
N ASP A 85 0.82 -6.82 0.47
CA ASP A 85 1.72 -7.85 0.99
C ASP A 85 1.07 -8.62 2.14
N ALA A 86 0.12 -7.98 2.81
CA ALA A 86 -0.62 -8.56 3.93
C ALA A 86 -1.92 -7.81 4.18
N VAL A 87 -2.87 -8.54 4.77
CA VAL A 87 -4.08 -7.99 5.36
C VAL A 87 -4.06 -8.37 6.84
N VAL A 88 -4.19 -7.37 7.72
CA VAL A 88 -4.26 -7.54 9.17
C VAL A 88 -5.64 -7.16 9.64
N ILE A 89 -6.31 -8.09 10.32
CA ILE A 89 -7.57 -7.81 11.01
C ILE A 89 -7.28 -7.73 12.51
N SER A 90 -7.62 -6.58 13.09
CA SER A 90 -7.41 -6.28 14.50
C SER A 90 -8.23 -7.20 15.40
N HIS A 91 -9.52 -7.35 15.10
CA HIS A 91 -10.44 -8.24 15.82
C HIS A 91 -11.71 -8.54 15.00
N ARG A 92 -12.52 -9.48 15.51
CA ARG A 92 -13.65 -10.10 14.79
C ARG A 92 -14.98 -9.35 14.91
N HIS A 93 -14.99 -8.02 14.84
CA HIS A 93 -16.23 -7.26 14.76
C HIS A 93 -16.53 -6.81 13.33
N GLY A 94 -17.82 -6.62 13.03
CA GLY A 94 -18.28 -6.27 11.68
C GLY A 94 -17.70 -4.95 11.20
N ASP A 95 -17.54 -4.00 12.10
CA ASP A 95 -16.96 -2.67 11.86
C ASP A 95 -15.46 -2.66 11.52
N HIS A 96 -14.84 -3.84 11.52
CA HIS A 96 -13.47 -4.06 11.08
C HIS A 96 -13.35 -5.06 9.91
N THR A 97 -14.40 -5.85 9.63
CA THR A 97 -14.30 -7.05 8.77
C THR A 97 -15.25 -7.04 7.58
N SER A 98 -16.28 -6.20 7.54
CA SER A 98 -17.31 -6.26 6.50
C SER A 98 -16.75 -6.00 5.09
N GLY A 99 -15.75 -5.13 4.95
CA GLY A 99 -15.12 -4.85 3.66
C GLY A 99 -14.25 -5.98 3.10
N LEU A 100 -13.98 -7.04 3.87
CA LEU A 100 -13.32 -8.26 3.36
C LEU A 100 -14.08 -8.88 2.18
N SER A 101 -15.41 -8.77 2.17
CA SER A 101 -16.23 -9.29 1.06
C SER A 101 -15.88 -8.63 -0.28
N TYR A 102 -15.66 -7.32 -0.30
CA TYR A 102 -15.16 -6.60 -1.47
C TYR A 102 -13.70 -6.96 -1.77
N LEU A 103 -12.84 -6.96 -0.74
CA LEU A 103 -11.42 -7.29 -0.90
C LEU A 103 -11.20 -8.63 -1.58
N LEU A 104 -11.90 -9.68 -1.13
CA LEU A 104 -11.77 -11.03 -1.69
C LEU A 104 -12.28 -11.12 -3.13
N GLY A 105 -13.19 -10.22 -3.53
CA GLY A 105 -13.65 -10.10 -4.92
C GLY A 105 -12.60 -9.48 -5.85
N VAL A 106 -11.75 -8.58 -5.34
CA VAL A 106 -10.70 -7.91 -6.13
C VAL A 106 -9.33 -8.56 -6.00
N ASN A 107 -9.06 -9.24 -4.89
CA ASN A 107 -7.80 -9.89 -4.60
C ASN A 107 -8.01 -11.18 -3.79
N SER A 108 -8.20 -12.29 -4.51
CA SER A 108 -8.50 -13.60 -3.94
C SER A 108 -7.27 -14.39 -3.44
N ASN A 109 -6.06 -13.89 -3.69
CA ASN A 109 -4.81 -14.59 -3.37
C ASN A 109 -4.17 -14.15 -2.04
N GLU A 110 -4.69 -13.12 -1.38
CA GLU A 110 -4.07 -12.57 -0.18
C GLU A 110 -4.19 -13.47 1.04
N CYS A 111 -3.07 -13.60 1.76
CA CYS A 111 -3.06 -14.23 3.07
C CYS A 111 -3.62 -13.25 4.11
N VAL A 112 -4.89 -13.43 4.49
CA VAL A 112 -5.51 -12.66 5.58
C VAL A 112 -5.00 -13.16 6.93
N ARG A 113 -4.31 -12.30 7.67
CA ARG A 113 -3.79 -12.58 9.02
C ARG A 113 -4.73 -11.97 10.07
N PHE A 114 -5.24 -12.82 10.95
CA PHE A 114 -6.00 -12.39 12.11
C PHE A 114 -5.08 -12.35 13.33
N HIS A 115 -5.07 -11.24 14.05
CA HIS A 115 -4.42 -11.21 15.35
C HIS A 115 -5.34 -11.91 16.37
N ARG A 116 -4.94 -13.08 16.86
CA ARG A 116 -5.72 -13.89 17.79
C ARG A 116 -5.51 -13.38 19.22
N HIS A 117 -6.26 -12.37 19.63
CA HIS A 117 -6.48 -12.08 21.04
C HIS A 117 -7.97 -11.81 21.27
N ILE A 118 -8.59 -12.76 21.97
CA ILE A 118 -9.88 -12.60 22.66
C ILE A 118 -9.60 -12.11 24.07
#